data_AF-E8N3T1-F1
#
_entry.id   AF-E8N3T1-F1
#
_cell.length_a   1.000
_cell.length_b   1.000
_cell.length_c   1.000
_cell.angle_alpha   90.00
_cell.angle_beta   90.00
_cell.angle_gamma   90.00
#
_symmetry.space_group_name_H-M   'P 1'
#
loop_
_entity.id
_entity.type
_entity.pdbx_description
1 polymer ?
#
loop_
_entity_poly.entity_id
_entity_poly.type
_entity_poly.pdbx_seq_one_letter_code
_entity_poly.pdbx_strand_id
1 'polypeptide(L)'
;MESMPAVSVIRLQEQITTLIGRLSHPMDFYRALTDFLETYGDHAYRAGERVTGESILPSYHVPPLVWRQLEVSLAQAARRFPQRTLDVIPLLWEAEYREPRHIAAWMLGHVPLSESSAVVEMLQRLVSLDVDWALLRVLLDKGTLTLRKEGEEPLLRMLETWLNREQPMYRKAGLLLCEGLVADPAWENLPAIFRLLQPLVEKPEPAWLNDLLIVLQNLAQRSPSEVSFFLKQILSRSEENPLTARLVRKVASSLPVEMAENLRKSARSSFPKTG
;
A
#
# COMPACT_ATOMS: atom_id res chain seq x y z
N MET A 1 -4.80 -7.96 31.67
CA MET A 1 -3.65 -7.06 31.40
C MET A 1 -2.61 -7.34 32.47
N GLU A 2 -1.89 -8.46 32.32
CA GLU A 2 -0.81 -8.81 33.24
C GLU A 2 0.44 -8.02 32.85
N SER A 3 1.02 -7.31 33.82
CA SER A 3 2.31 -6.67 33.67
C SER A 3 3.38 -7.75 33.43
N MET A 4 3.95 -7.78 32.22
CA MET A 4 5.10 -8.64 31.93
C MET A 4 6.26 -8.32 32.90
N PRO A 5 6.82 -9.30 33.62
CA PRO A 5 7.94 -9.08 34.53
C PRO A 5 9.21 -8.70 33.74
N ALA A 6 10.07 -7.84 34.28
CA ALA A 6 11.28 -7.33 33.60
C ALA A 6 12.18 -8.43 32.99
N VAL A 7 12.17 -9.63 33.57
CA VAL A 7 12.91 -10.81 33.10
C VAL A 7 12.40 -11.32 31.73
N SER A 8 11.12 -11.14 31.39
CA SER A 8 10.57 -11.58 30.10
C SER A 8 10.98 -10.68 28.94
N VAL A 9 11.24 -9.39 29.19
CA VAL A 9 11.65 -8.42 28.16
C VAL A 9 13.09 -8.69 27.69
N ILE A 10 14.00 -8.96 28.62
CA ILE A 10 15.40 -9.29 28.30
C ILE A 10 15.47 -10.55 27.44
N ARG A 11 14.75 -11.60 27.85
CA ARG A 11 14.69 -12.87 27.10
C ARG A 11 14.13 -12.68 25.68
N LEU A 12 13.08 -11.86 25.53
CA LEU A 12 12.52 -11.52 24.22
C LEU A 12 13.55 -10.84 23.32
N GLN A 13 14.32 -9.89 23.85
CA GLN A 13 15.37 -9.19 23.10
C GLN A 13 16.50 -10.14 22.67
N GLU A 14 16.92 -11.07 23.54
CA GLU A 14 17.92 -12.08 23.22
C GLU A 14 17.45 -13.02 22.10
N GLN A 15 16.19 -13.45 22.12
CA GLN A 15 15.61 -14.28 21.07
C GLN A 15 15.53 -13.55 19.74
N ILE A 16 15.11 -12.28 19.73
CA ILE A 16 15.06 -11.47 18.51
C ILE A 16 16.48 -11.22 17.97
N THR A 17 17.46 -11.01 18.84
CA THR A 17 18.86 -10.85 18.43
C THR A 17 19.39 -12.12 17.78
N THR A 18 19.06 -13.28 18.37
CA THR A 18 19.39 -14.60 17.82
C THR A 18 18.73 -14.81 16.45
N LEU A 19 17.47 -14.42 16.30
CA LEU A 19 16.74 -14.46 15.03
C LEU A 19 17.44 -13.59 13.96
N ILE A 20 17.79 -12.35 14.29
CA ILE A 20 18.50 -11.44 13.38
C ILE A 20 19.85 -12.02 12.93
N GLY A 21 20.55 -12.73 13.82
CA GLY A 21 21.80 -13.43 13.49
C GLY A 21 21.66 -14.44 12.35
N ARG A 22 20.45 -14.93 12.05
CA ARG A 22 20.17 -15.91 10.99
C ARG A 22 19.84 -15.28 9.64
N LEU A 23 19.76 -13.95 9.51
CA LEU A 23 19.43 -13.27 8.25
C LEU A 23 20.32 -13.66 7.07
N SER A 24 21.57 -14.07 7.32
CA SER A 24 22.48 -14.53 6.27
C SER A 24 22.07 -15.86 5.60
N HIS A 25 21.14 -16.60 6.21
CA HIS A 25 20.67 -17.89 5.73
C HIS A 25 19.14 -17.86 5.67
N PRO A 26 18.51 -17.53 4.51
CA PRO A 26 17.09 -17.24 4.44
C PRO A 26 16.16 -18.33 5.01
N MET A 27 16.46 -19.59 4.74
CA MET A 27 15.68 -20.71 5.26
C MET A 27 15.79 -20.85 6.78
N ASP A 28 16.99 -20.62 7.34
CA ASP A 28 17.19 -20.69 8.80
C ASP A 28 16.52 -19.51 9.50
N PHE A 29 16.53 -18.33 8.88
CA PHE A 29 15.78 -17.18 9.36
C PHE A 29 14.27 -17.45 9.35
N TYR A 30 13.73 -17.97 8.24
CA TYR A 30 12.31 -18.28 8.13
C TYR A 30 11.87 -19.30 9.18
N ARG A 31 12.58 -20.41 9.34
CA ARG A 31 12.29 -21.42 10.37
C ARG A 31 12.34 -20.81 11.77
N ALA A 32 13.38 -20.05 12.08
CA ALA A 32 13.52 -19.39 13.38
C ALA A 32 12.39 -18.38 13.65
N LEU A 33 11.96 -17.65 12.62
CA LEU A 33 10.86 -16.71 12.73
C LEU A 33 9.55 -17.45 12.99
N THR A 34 9.29 -18.53 12.26
CA THR A 34 8.11 -19.38 12.49
C THR A 34 8.09 -19.93 13.91
N ASP A 35 9.19 -20.54 14.38
CA ASP A 35 9.30 -21.05 15.76
C ASP A 35 9.05 -19.94 16.80
N PHE A 36 9.55 -18.74 16.53
CA PHE A 36 9.33 -17.56 17.37
C PHE A 36 7.85 -17.16 17.40
N LEU A 37 7.21 -17.06 16.23
CA LEU A 37 5.79 -16.68 16.12
C LEU A 37 4.89 -17.74 16.75
N GLU A 38 5.21 -19.03 16.61
CA GLU A 38 4.49 -20.13 17.28
C GLU A 38 4.65 -20.09 18.80
N THR A 39 5.85 -19.77 19.30
CA THR A 39 6.12 -19.68 20.74
C THR A 39 5.32 -18.58 21.41
N TYR A 40 5.13 -17.46 20.72
CA TYR A 40 4.41 -16.29 21.24
C TYR A 40 2.98 -16.18 20.73
N GLY A 41 2.55 -17.04 19.81
CA GLY A 41 1.23 -17.02 19.22
C GLY A 41 0.16 -17.56 20.16
N ASP A 42 -1.07 -17.07 20.00
CA ASP A 42 -2.23 -17.60 20.70
C ASP A 42 -2.94 -18.66 19.84
N HIS A 43 -2.56 -19.92 20.05
CA HIS A 43 -3.15 -21.07 19.35
C HIS A 43 -4.57 -21.42 19.80
N ALA A 44 -5.11 -20.76 20.85
CA ALA A 44 -6.48 -20.96 21.29
C ALA A 44 -7.49 -20.22 20.39
N TYR A 45 -7.03 -19.31 19.53
CA TYR A 45 -7.87 -18.60 18.58
C TYR A 45 -8.15 -19.46 17.34
N ARG A 46 -9.23 -20.25 17.38
CA ARG A 46 -9.85 -20.81 16.16
C ARG A 46 -10.85 -19.79 15.63
N ALA A 47 -10.53 -19.15 14.51
CA ALA A 47 -11.44 -18.25 13.82
C ALA A 47 -12.75 -19.01 13.50
N GLY A 48 -13.85 -18.57 14.13
CA GLY A 48 -15.20 -18.99 13.81
C GLY A 48 -15.55 -18.64 12.36
N GLU A 49 -16.45 -19.42 11.79
CA GLU A 49 -16.87 -19.40 10.38
C GLU A 49 -16.99 -17.99 9.77
N ARG A 50 -16.22 -17.79 8.68
CA ARG A 50 -16.52 -16.92 7.52
C ARG A 50 -17.12 -15.56 7.83
N VAL A 51 -16.26 -14.58 8.09
CA VAL A 51 -16.55 -13.18 7.77
C VAL A 51 -16.00 -12.88 6.38
N THR A 52 -16.88 -12.59 5.44
CA THR A 52 -16.51 -12.17 4.08
C THR A 52 -15.74 -10.86 4.14
N GLY A 53 -14.46 -10.87 3.75
CA GLY A 53 -13.67 -9.65 3.50
C GLY A 53 -12.28 -9.59 4.15
N GLU A 54 -11.93 -10.50 5.05
CA GLU A 54 -10.60 -10.57 5.66
C GLU A 54 -9.74 -11.65 4.96
N SER A 55 -8.43 -11.40 4.81
CA SER A 55 -7.50 -12.33 4.12
C SER A 55 -7.68 -13.79 4.59
N ILE A 56 -7.65 -14.73 3.65
CA ILE A 56 -7.96 -16.15 3.93
C ILE A 56 -6.86 -16.81 4.79
N LEU A 57 -5.72 -16.13 4.96
CA LEU A 57 -4.56 -16.69 5.66
C LEU A 57 -4.77 -16.77 7.18
N PRO A 58 -4.35 -17.87 7.82
CA PRO A 58 -4.29 -17.98 9.27
C PRO A 58 -3.32 -16.94 9.87
N SER A 59 -3.53 -16.66 11.16
CA SER A 59 -2.69 -15.76 11.94
C SER A 59 -2.19 -16.50 13.18
N TYR A 60 -0.97 -16.20 13.61
CA TYR A 60 -0.43 -16.61 14.90
C TYR A 60 -1.00 -15.82 16.09
N HIS A 61 -1.60 -14.64 15.85
CA HIS A 61 -2.17 -13.79 16.90
C HIS A 61 -1.15 -13.38 17.97
N VAL A 62 0.06 -13.04 17.54
CA VAL A 62 1.16 -12.65 18.42
C VAL A 62 0.78 -11.40 19.24
N PRO A 63 1.03 -11.36 20.57
CA PRO A 63 0.73 -10.22 21.42
C PRO A 63 1.32 -8.92 20.87
N PRO A 64 0.57 -7.80 20.88
CA PRO A 64 1.00 -6.54 20.26
C PRO A 64 2.35 -6.02 20.75
N LEU A 65 2.70 -6.26 22.02
CA LEU A 65 3.99 -5.87 22.58
C LEU A 65 5.16 -6.65 21.95
N VAL A 66 5.00 -7.97 21.80
CA VAL A 66 5.99 -8.84 21.15
C VAL A 66 6.15 -8.45 19.69
N TRP A 67 5.02 -8.26 19.00
CA TRP A 67 5.01 -7.82 17.61
C TRP A 67 5.75 -6.51 17.40
N ARG A 68 5.46 -5.48 18.22
CA ARG A 68 6.11 -4.18 18.13
C ARG A 68 7.61 -4.25 18.37
N GLN A 69 8.06 -5.06 19.33
CA GLN A 69 9.49 -5.23 19.60
C GLN A 69 10.19 -5.92 18.42
N LEU A 70 9.53 -6.89 17.79
CA LEU A 70 10.02 -7.56 16.59
C LEU A 70 10.14 -6.58 15.42
N GLU A 71 9.09 -5.78 15.16
CA GLU A 71 9.09 -4.74 14.11
C GLU A 71 10.25 -3.75 14.31
N VAL A 72 10.46 -3.23 15.52
CA VAL A 72 11.54 -2.27 15.81
C VAL A 72 12.92 -2.87 15.52
N SER A 73 13.17 -4.08 16.01
CA SER A 73 14.47 -4.73 15.84
C SER A 73 14.74 -5.14 14.39
N LEU A 74 13.72 -5.66 13.68
CA LEU A 74 13.85 -6.04 12.27
C LEU A 74 13.97 -4.83 11.35
N ALA A 75 13.33 -3.70 11.66
CA ALA A 75 13.54 -2.45 10.94
C ALA A 75 14.99 -1.96 11.06
N GLN A 76 15.59 -2.06 12.24
CA GLN A 76 17.01 -1.73 12.43
C GLN A 76 17.92 -2.71 11.67
N ALA A 77 17.59 -4.00 11.67
CA ALA A 77 18.33 -5.01 10.92
C ALA A 77 18.25 -4.77 9.40
N ALA A 78 17.06 -4.41 8.88
CA ALA A 78 16.85 -4.09 7.46
C ALA A 78 17.73 -2.93 6.98
N ARG A 79 17.87 -1.89 7.82
CA ARG A 79 18.77 -0.77 7.54
C ARG A 79 20.25 -1.17 7.56
N ARG A 80 20.63 -2.03 8.50
CA ARG A 80 22.03 -2.42 8.71
C ARG A 80 22.52 -3.49 7.74
N PHE A 81 21.63 -4.38 7.30
CA PHE A 81 21.94 -5.54 6.46
C PHE A 81 20.94 -5.63 5.30
N PRO A 82 20.92 -4.65 4.38
CA PRO A 82 19.88 -4.55 3.37
C PRO A 82 19.87 -5.74 2.39
N GLN A 83 21.03 -6.19 1.92
CA GLN A 83 21.10 -7.32 0.99
C GLN A 83 20.57 -8.62 1.61
N ARG A 84 21.00 -8.94 2.84
CA ARG A 84 20.48 -10.10 3.59
C ARG A 84 18.98 -10.01 3.83
N THR A 85 18.47 -8.78 3.99
CA THR A 85 17.03 -8.54 4.15
C THR A 85 16.27 -8.80 2.85
N LEU A 86 16.80 -8.32 1.72
CA LEU A 86 16.24 -8.57 0.40
C LEU A 86 16.19 -10.06 0.06
N ASP A 87 17.19 -10.84 0.51
CA ASP A 87 17.25 -12.29 0.29
C ASP A 87 16.14 -13.07 1.01
N VAL A 88 15.68 -12.61 2.19
CA VAL A 88 14.65 -13.33 2.96
C VAL A 88 13.23 -12.99 2.53
N ILE A 89 13.01 -11.81 1.95
CA ILE A 89 11.67 -11.29 1.65
C ILE A 89 10.82 -12.24 0.80
N PRO A 90 11.30 -12.83 -0.31
CA PRO A 90 10.49 -13.74 -1.12
C PRO A 90 9.97 -14.94 -0.32
N LEU A 91 10.83 -15.53 0.51
CA LEU A 91 10.48 -16.69 1.33
C LEU A 91 9.41 -16.34 2.38
N LEU A 92 9.55 -15.18 3.03
CA LEU A 92 8.55 -14.71 3.99
C LEU A 92 7.22 -14.36 3.31
N TRP A 93 7.26 -13.85 2.08
CA TRP A 93 6.06 -13.45 1.33
C TRP A 93 5.25 -14.65 0.84
N GLU A 94 5.90 -15.77 0.56
CA GLU A 94 5.26 -17.03 0.17
C GLU A 94 4.72 -17.84 1.35
N ALA A 95 5.01 -17.44 2.59
CA ALA A 95 4.59 -18.16 3.79
C ALA A 95 3.07 -18.32 3.91
N GLU A 96 2.61 -19.36 4.62
CA GLU A 96 1.18 -19.69 4.76
C GLU A 96 0.42 -18.80 5.77
N TYR A 97 1.14 -18.06 6.61
CA TYR A 97 0.56 -17.21 7.67
C TYR A 97 0.70 -15.73 7.35
N ARG A 98 -0.17 -14.90 7.94
CA ARG A 98 -0.17 -13.44 7.73
C ARG A 98 1.08 -12.76 8.27
N GLU A 99 1.52 -13.13 9.46
CA GLU A 99 2.61 -12.44 10.16
C GLU A 99 3.95 -12.45 9.40
N PRO A 100 4.43 -13.58 8.84
CA PRO A 100 5.65 -13.55 8.02
C PRO A 100 5.55 -12.58 6.83
N ARG A 101 4.40 -12.53 6.15
CA ARG A 101 4.18 -11.62 5.02
C ARG A 101 4.17 -10.16 5.46
N HIS A 102 3.56 -9.86 6.61
CA HIS A 102 3.62 -8.53 7.21
C HIS A 102 5.06 -8.12 7.55
N ILE A 103 5.85 -9.04 8.11
CA ILE A 103 7.28 -8.81 8.40
C ILE A 103 8.06 -8.57 7.12
N ALA A 104 7.81 -9.32 6.05
CA ALA A 104 8.45 -9.13 4.76
C ALA A 104 8.23 -7.70 4.24
N ALA A 105 6.97 -7.25 4.21
CA ALA A 105 6.62 -5.89 3.78
C ALA A 105 7.23 -4.84 4.72
N TRP A 106 7.18 -5.04 6.04
CA TRP A 106 7.79 -4.13 7.01
C TRP A 106 9.30 -3.99 6.82
N MET A 107 10.02 -5.11 6.69
CA MET A 107 11.46 -5.12 6.47
C MET A 107 11.82 -4.46 5.14
N LEU A 108 11.09 -4.76 4.06
CA LEU A 108 11.27 -4.13 2.74
C LEU A 108 11.20 -2.61 2.82
N GLY A 109 10.19 -2.09 3.54
CA GLY A 109 10.00 -0.66 3.73
C GLY A 109 11.05 0.04 4.58
N HIS A 110 11.92 -0.71 5.24
CA HIS A 110 13.03 -0.20 6.04
C HIS A 110 14.40 -0.39 5.41
N VAL A 111 14.46 -0.97 4.20
CA VAL A 111 15.69 -1.00 3.41
C VAL A 111 16.10 0.45 3.06
N PRO A 112 17.40 0.82 3.14
CA PRO A 112 17.87 2.18 2.88
C PRO A 112 17.66 2.60 1.41
N LEU A 113 17.54 3.92 1.19
CA LEU A 113 17.35 4.49 -0.14
C LEU A 113 18.48 4.14 -1.14
N SER A 114 19.69 3.89 -0.65
CA SER A 114 20.82 3.44 -1.49
C SER A 114 20.53 2.16 -2.28
N GLU A 115 19.55 1.38 -1.84
CA GLU A 115 19.12 0.12 -2.45
C GLU A 115 17.74 0.26 -3.14
N SER A 116 17.30 1.48 -3.44
CA SER A 116 15.96 1.75 -3.98
C SER A 116 15.64 0.96 -5.24
N SER A 117 16.63 0.71 -6.09
CA SER A 117 16.44 -0.09 -7.31
C SER A 117 16.03 -1.52 -6.97
N ALA A 118 16.71 -2.16 -6.02
CA ALA A 118 16.40 -3.51 -5.58
C ALA A 118 15.04 -3.58 -4.86
N VAL A 119 14.70 -2.54 -4.09
CA VAL A 119 13.37 -2.43 -3.44
C VAL A 119 12.25 -2.34 -4.49
N VAL A 120 12.42 -1.50 -5.53
CA VAL A 120 11.43 -1.36 -6.61
C VAL A 120 11.28 -2.67 -7.39
N GLU A 121 12.39 -3.34 -7.71
CA GLU A 121 12.36 -4.66 -8.37
C GLU A 121 11.65 -5.71 -7.50
N MET A 122 11.93 -5.73 -6.20
CA MET A 122 11.26 -6.63 -5.26
C MET A 122 9.76 -6.34 -5.20
N LEU A 123 9.34 -5.08 -5.04
CA LEU A 123 7.93 -4.70 -5.06
C LEU A 123 7.23 -5.16 -6.34
N GLN A 124 7.87 -4.98 -7.51
CA GLN A 124 7.33 -5.47 -8.77
C GLN A 124 7.13 -6.98 -8.77
N ARG A 125 8.13 -7.73 -8.31
CA ARG A 125 8.04 -9.19 -8.19
C ARG A 125 6.90 -9.61 -7.26
N LEU A 126 6.80 -9.01 -6.07
CA LEU A 126 5.79 -9.38 -5.08
C LEU A 126 4.35 -9.03 -5.50
N VAL A 127 4.17 -7.93 -6.25
CA VAL A 127 2.88 -7.55 -6.85
C VAL A 127 2.44 -8.54 -7.93
N SER A 128 3.39 -9.16 -8.64
CA SER A 128 3.08 -10.11 -9.72
C SER A 128 2.63 -11.49 -9.25
N LEU A 129 2.87 -11.81 -7.97
CA LEU A 129 2.34 -13.02 -7.35
C LEU A 129 0.84 -12.82 -7.15
N ASP A 130 0.01 -13.81 -7.46
CA ASP A 130 -1.45 -13.75 -7.35
C ASP A 130 -1.87 -13.59 -5.88
N VAL A 131 -1.76 -12.36 -5.36
CA VAL A 131 -1.98 -12.00 -3.96
C VAL A 131 -3.32 -11.32 -3.78
N ASP A 132 -3.98 -11.60 -2.66
CA ASP A 132 -5.22 -10.94 -2.32
C ASP A 132 -5.03 -9.43 -2.07
N TRP A 133 -6.12 -8.66 -2.21
CA TRP A 133 -6.08 -7.21 -2.12
C TRP A 133 -5.69 -6.68 -0.74
N ALA A 134 -6.01 -7.41 0.34
CA ALA A 134 -5.68 -6.98 1.69
C ALA A 134 -4.16 -7.08 1.91
N LEU A 135 -3.55 -8.18 1.47
CA LEU A 135 -2.09 -8.34 1.48
C LEU A 135 -1.39 -7.34 0.58
N LEU A 136 -1.93 -7.08 -0.61
CA LEU A 136 -1.37 -6.08 -1.50
C LEU A 136 -1.35 -4.69 -0.83
N ARG A 137 -2.43 -4.31 -0.12
CA ARG A 137 -2.44 -3.05 0.66
C ARG A 137 -1.37 -3.04 1.74
N VAL A 138 -1.16 -4.16 2.44
CA VAL A 138 -0.09 -4.28 3.45
C VAL A 138 1.29 -4.12 2.81
N LEU A 139 1.52 -4.75 1.65
CA LEU A 139 2.77 -4.60 0.90
C LEU A 139 3.03 -3.14 0.55
N LEU A 140 2.03 -2.48 -0.02
CA LEU A 140 2.18 -1.12 -0.53
C LEU A 140 2.32 -0.11 0.59
N ASP A 141 1.60 -0.28 1.70
CA ASP A 141 1.74 0.58 2.86
C ASP A 141 3.09 0.32 3.55
N LYS A 142 3.36 -0.90 4.02
CA LYS A 142 4.57 -1.15 4.80
C LYS A 142 5.84 -1.18 3.94
N GLY A 143 5.79 -1.75 2.74
CA GLY A 143 6.94 -1.96 1.86
C GLY A 143 7.49 -0.73 1.16
N THR A 144 6.77 0.40 1.18
CA THR A 144 7.20 1.63 0.50
C THR A 144 7.67 2.72 1.48
N LEU A 145 7.78 2.45 2.78
CA LEU A 145 8.03 3.48 3.81
C LEU A 145 9.26 4.36 3.53
N THR A 146 10.44 3.77 3.27
CA THR A 146 11.64 4.56 2.92
C THR A 146 11.44 5.34 1.62
N LEU A 147 10.85 4.73 0.59
CA LEU A 147 10.61 5.40 -0.70
C LEU A 147 9.67 6.61 -0.54
N ARG A 148 8.64 6.50 0.28
CA ARG A 148 7.70 7.61 0.57
C ARG A 148 8.37 8.78 1.28
N LYS A 149 9.33 8.51 2.16
CA LYS A 149 9.96 9.52 3.02
C LYS A 149 11.19 10.17 2.39
N GLU A 150 11.98 9.38 1.66
CA GLU A 150 13.32 9.77 1.24
C GLU A 150 13.50 9.63 -0.29
N GLY A 151 12.64 8.86 -0.97
CA GLY A 151 12.83 8.41 -2.34
C GLY A 151 11.63 8.67 -3.27
N GLU A 152 11.13 9.91 -3.30
CA GLU A 152 9.95 10.26 -4.10
C GLU A 152 10.12 9.91 -5.58
N GLU A 153 11.28 10.20 -6.17
CA GLU A 153 11.50 10.03 -7.60
C GLU A 153 11.47 8.54 -8.03
N PRO A 154 12.20 7.59 -7.38
CA PRO A 154 12.01 6.17 -7.63
C PRO A 154 10.56 5.68 -7.45
N LEU A 155 9.86 6.18 -6.43
CA LEU A 155 8.47 5.82 -6.16
C LEU A 155 7.52 6.27 -7.28
N LEU A 156 7.65 7.51 -7.70
CA LEU A 156 6.82 8.11 -8.76
C LEU A 156 7.06 7.43 -10.11
N ARG A 157 8.32 7.10 -10.45
CA ARG A 157 8.65 6.32 -11.66
C ARG A 157 8.02 4.92 -11.64
N MET A 158 8.06 4.25 -10.48
CA MET A 158 7.42 2.95 -10.32
C MET A 158 5.89 3.06 -10.49
N LEU A 159 5.27 4.06 -9.87
CA LEU A 159 3.84 4.35 -10.03
C LEU A 159 3.44 4.61 -11.48
N GLU A 160 4.19 5.46 -12.18
CA GLU A 160 3.96 5.74 -13.60
C GLU A 160 4.02 4.46 -14.44
N THR A 161 5.03 3.63 -14.18
CA THR A 161 5.18 2.33 -14.85
C THR A 161 3.99 1.42 -14.57
N TRP A 162 3.54 1.33 -13.32
CA TRP A 162 2.45 0.45 -12.91
C TRP A 162 1.08 0.87 -13.46
N LEU A 163 0.79 2.17 -13.45
CA LEU A 163 -0.47 2.71 -13.97
C LEU A 163 -0.59 2.54 -15.50
N ASN A 164 0.54 2.60 -16.20
CA ASN A 164 0.61 2.48 -17.66
C ASN A 164 0.76 1.04 -18.18
N ARG A 165 1.00 0.04 -17.32
CA ARG A 165 1.06 -1.37 -17.73
C ARG A 165 -0.32 -1.90 -18.11
N GLU A 166 -0.35 -2.79 -19.11
CA GLU A 166 -1.57 -3.50 -19.53
C GLU A 166 -2.04 -4.53 -18.50
N GLN A 167 -1.13 -5.03 -17.66
CA GLN A 167 -1.44 -6.04 -16.66
C GLN A 167 -2.30 -5.45 -15.51
N PRO A 168 -3.54 -5.94 -15.31
CA PRO A 168 -4.49 -5.36 -14.35
C PRO A 168 -3.96 -5.27 -12.91
N MET A 169 -3.18 -6.25 -12.49
CA MET A 169 -2.62 -6.31 -11.13
C MET A 169 -1.73 -5.10 -10.81
N TYR A 170 -0.87 -4.69 -11.75
CA TYR A 170 0.00 -3.53 -11.57
C TYR A 170 -0.80 -2.23 -11.54
N ARG A 171 -1.79 -2.07 -12.42
CA ARG A 171 -2.65 -0.88 -12.40
C ARG A 171 -3.43 -0.77 -11.09
N LYS A 172 -3.95 -1.90 -10.59
CA LYS A 172 -4.60 -1.97 -9.28
C LYS A 172 -3.64 -1.59 -8.15
N ALA A 173 -2.42 -2.14 -8.14
CA ALA A 173 -1.39 -1.79 -7.16
C ALA A 173 -1.03 -0.29 -7.22
N GLY A 174 -0.90 0.27 -8.43
CA GLY A 174 -0.65 1.69 -8.63
C GLY A 174 -1.76 2.57 -8.03
N LEU A 175 -3.03 2.25 -8.29
CA LEU A 175 -4.16 3.00 -7.73
C LEU A 175 -4.28 2.86 -6.20
N LEU A 176 -4.02 1.67 -5.66
CA LEU A 176 -3.97 1.43 -4.21
C LEU A 176 -2.85 2.23 -3.53
N LEU A 177 -1.68 2.30 -4.16
CA LEU A 177 -0.58 3.11 -3.64
C LEU A 177 -0.90 4.61 -3.74
N CYS A 178 -1.50 5.08 -4.84
CA CYS A 178 -2.01 6.45 -4.94
C CYS A 178 -3.04 6.77 -3.84
N GLU A 179 -3.96 5.86 -3.55
CA GLU A 179 -4.92 5.99 -2.45
C GLU A 179 -4.20 6.22 -1.11
N GLY A 180 -3.19 5.39 -0.81
CA GLY A 180 -2.39 5.50 0.42
C GLY A 180 -1.57 6.79 0.49
N LEU A 181 -0.96 7.24 -0.61
CA LEU A 181 -0.19 8.48 -0.66
C LEU A 181 -1.07 9.70 -0.44
N VAL A 182 -2.26 9.73 -1.05
CA VAL A 182 -3.19 10.85 -0.90
C VAL A 182 -3.74 10.90 0.53
N ALA A 183 -4.01 9.75 1.13
CA ALA A 183 -4.48 9.66 2.52
C ALA A 183 -3.41 10.03 3.55
N ASP A 184 -2.12 9.90 3.22
CA ASP A 184 -1.00 10.23 4.10
C ASP A 184 -0.77 11.76 4.17
N PRO A 185 -1.03 12.41 5.32
CA PRO A 185 -0.83 13.85 5.46
C PRO A 185 0.62 14.30 5.26
N ALA A 186 1.60 13.40 5.48
CA ALA A 186 3.02 13.71 5.32
C ALA A 186 3.47 13.73 3.86
N TRP A 187 2.66 13.19 2.93
CA TRP A 187 2.99 13.19 1.50
C TRP A 187 2.59 14.51 0.84
N GLU A 188 3.51 15.45 0.64
CA GLU A 188 3.17 16.80 0.16
C GLU A 188 3.02 16.90 -1.37
N ASN A 189 3.60 15.96 -2.13
CA ASN A 189 3.69 16.02 -3.59
C ASN A 189 2.38 15.56 -4.30
N LEU A 190 1.26 16.17 -3.95
CA LEU A 190 -0.03 15.96 -4.64
C LEU A 190 -0.01 16.30 -6.13
N PRO A 191 0.70 17.35 -6.61
CA PRO A 191 0.80 17.64 -8.04
C PRO A 191 1.30 16.47 -8.88
N ALA A 192 2.21 15.64 -8.34
CA ALA A 192 2.66 14.44 -9.04
C ALA A 192 1.55 13.40 -9.19
N ILE A 193 0.70 13.22 -8.17
CA ILE A 193 -0.45 12.31 -8.23
C ILE A 193 -1.45 12.77 -9.28
N PHE A 194 -1.76 14.07 -9.36
CA PHE A 194 -2.63 14.60 -10.42
C PHE A 194 -2.08 14.32 -11.83
N ARG A 195 -0.77 14.49 -12.05
CA ARG A 195 -0.13 14.18 -13.34
C ARG A 195 -0.25 12.69 -13.69
N LEU A 196 0.00 11.81 -12.72
CA LEU A 196 -0.10 10.36 -12.91
C LEU A 196 -1.52 9.89 -13.22
N LEU A 197 -2.53 10.50 -12.58
CA LEU A 197 -3.93 10.13 -12.77
C LEU A 197 -4.56 10.75 -14.02
N GLN A 198 -4.02 11.87 -14.52
CA GLN A 198 -4.58 12.59 -15.67
C GLN A 198 -5.01 11.68 -16.85
N PRO A 199 -4.14 10.81 -17.41
CA PRO A 199 -4.55 9.97 -18.55
C PRO A 199 -5.71 9.01 -18.20
N LEU A 200 -5.74 8.51 -16.97
CA LEU A 200 -6.78 7.59 -16.48
C LEU A 200 -8.12 8.29 -16.23
N VAL A 201 -8.11 9.59 -15.96
CA VAL A 201 -9.33 10.39 -15.74
C VAL A 201 -9.85 10.99 -17.05
N GLU A 202 -8.97 11.30 -18.01
CA GLU A 202 -9.35 11.73 -19.36
C GLU A 202 -10.06 10.61 -20.12
N LYS A 203 -9.51 9.38 -20.06
CA LYS A 203 -10.05 8.19 -20.74
C LYS A 203 -10.23 7.03 -19.75
N PRO A 204 -11.20 7.12 -18.82
CA PRO A 204 -11.40 6.09 -17.82
C PRO A 204 -11.98 4.81 -18.44
N GLU A 205 -11.43 3.68 -18.04
CA GLU A 205 -11.98 2.36 -18.37
C GLU A 205 -12.95 1.88 -17.28
N PRO A 206 -14.03 1.17 -17.62
CA PRO A 206 -15.00 0.68 -16.64
C PRO A 206 -14.39 -0.11 -15.47
N ALA A 207 -13.34 -0.89 -15.73
CA ALA A 207 -12.66 -1.72 -14.74
C ALA A 207 -12.04 -0.90 -13.58
N TRP A 208 -11.63 0.36 -13.85
CA TRP A 208 -10.88 1.19 -12.91
C TRP A 208 -11.69 2.34 -12.31
N LEU A 209 -12.96 2.50 -12.70
CA LEU A 209 -13.80 3.63 -12.27
C LEU A 209 -13.95 3.73 -10.76
N ASN A 210 -14.11 2.59 -10.06
CA ASN A 210 -14.28 2.59 -8.61
C ASN A 210 -12.98 2.96 -7.90
N ASP A 211 -11.85 2.41 -8.36
CA ASP A 211 -10.53 2.72 -7.79
C ASP A 211 -10.14 4.18 -8.02
N LEU A 212 -10.33 4.69 -9.25
CA LEU A 212 -10.14 6.10 -9.56
C LEU A 212 -11.05 7.01 -8.74
N LEU A 213 -12.31 6.62 -8.54
CA LEU A 213 -13.25 7.38 -7.72
C LEU A 213 -12.75 7.50 -6.28
N ILE A 214 -12.29 6.41 -5.67
CA ILE A 214 -11.77 6.42 -4.29
C ILE A 214 -10.57 7.38 -4.18
N VAL A 215 -9.60 7.28 -5.09
CA VAL A 215 -8.42 8.17 -5.07
C VAL A 215 -8.82 9.64 -5.24
N LEU A 216 -9.71 9.94 -6.19
CA LEU A 216 -10.19 11.31 -6.43
C LEU A 216 -11.03 11.87 -5.27
N GLN A 217 -11.79 11.03 -4.56
CA GLN A 217 -12.53 11.43 -3.36
C GLN A 217 -11.59 11.76 -2.20
N ASN A 218 -10.53 10.96 -2.01
CA ASN A 218 -9.50 11.28 -1.02
C ASN A 218 -8.78 12.59 -1.38
N LEU A 219 -8.49 12.82 -2.67
CA LEU A 219 -7.93 14.09 -3.14
C LEU A 219 -8.92 15.24 -2.89
N ALA A 220 -10.23 15.03 -3.08
CA ALA A 220 -11.24 16.05 -2.89
C ALA A 220 -11.37 16.46 -1.41
N GLN A 221 -11.19 15.52 -0.49
CA GLN A 221 -11.15 15.80 0.95
C GLN A 221 -9.88 16.57 1.32
N ARG A 222 -8.74 16.22 0.74
CA ARG A 222 -7.44 16.82 1.07
C ARG A 222 -7.21 18.19 0.43
N SER A 223 -7.64 18.36 -0.82
CA SER A 223 -7.42 19.57 -1.62
C SER A 223 -8.61 19.85 -2.55
N PRO A 224 -9.75 20.31 -2.02
CA PRO A 224 -10.98 20.50 -2.78
C PRO A 224 -10.83 21.44 -3.99
N SER A 225 -10.08 22.54 -3.81
CA SER A 225 -9.85 23.54 -4.84
C SER A 225 -9.05 22.99 -6.02
N GLU A 226 -7.98 22.23 -5.75
CA GLU A 226 -7.13 21.62 -6.79
C GLU A 226 -7.91 20.55 -7.56
N VAL A 227 -8.69 19.71 -6.87
CA VAL A 227 -9.55 18.72 -7.53
C VAL A 227 -10.60 19.40 -8.41
N SER A 228 -11.24 20.46 -7.93
CA SER A 228 -12.22 21.19 -8.74
C SER A 228 -11.57 21.79 -9.99
N PHE A 229 -10.36 22.32 -9.90
CA PHE A 229 -9.63 22.86 -11.04
C PHE A 229 -9.23 21.76 -12.03
N PHE A 230 -8.59 20.70 -11.52
CA PHE A 230 -8.17 19.53 -12.30
C PHE A 230 -9.32 18.94 -13.10
N LEU A 231 -10.46 18.65 -12.45
CA LEU A 231 -11.60 18.03 -13.13
C LEU A 231 -12.27 18.98 -14.16
N LYS A 232 -12.26 20.30 -13.95
CA LYS A 232 -12.69 21.27 -14.97
C LYS A 232 -11.78 21.22 -16.20
N GLN A 233 -10.47 21.15 -15.98
CA GLN A 233 -9.49 21.03 -17.08
C GLN A 233 -9.69 19.72 -17.84
N ILE A 234 -9.92 18.60 -17.15
CA ILE A 234 -10.25 17.32 -17.81
C ILE A 234 -11.50 17.45 -18.67
N LEU A 235 -12.59 18.01 -18.13
CA LEU A 235 -13.85 18.18 -18.88
C LEU A 235 -13.72 19.07 -20.12
N SER A 236 -12.78 20.02 -20.13
CA SER A 236 -12.52 20.88 -21.30
C SER A 236 -11.67 20.21 -22.38
N ARG A 237 -10.89 19.18 -22.02
CA ARG A 237 -9.91 18.53 -22.92
C ARG A 237 -10.35 17.16 -23.40
N SER A 238 -11.22 16.50 -22.65
CA SER A 238 -11.69 15.16 -22.98
C SER A 238 -12.59 15.22 -24.21
N GLU A 239 -12.31 14.37 -25.20
CA GLU A 239 -13.28 13.97 -26.25
C GLU A 239 -14.58 13.50 -25.58
N GLU A 240 -15.70 13.46 -26.31
CA GLU A 240 -17.06 13.12 -25.80
C GLU A 240 -17.16 11.76 -25.08
N ASN A 241 -16.54 11.60 -23.91
CA ASN A 241 -16.48 10.39 -23.11
C ASN A 241 -17.46 10.49 -21.92
N PRO A 242 -18.61 9.78 -22.00
CA PRO A 242 -19.62 9.85 -20.95
C PRO A 242 -19.15 9.27 -19.61
N LEU A 243 -18.12 8.41 -19.61
CA LEU A 243 -17.55 7.87 -18.38
C LEU A 243 -16.79 8.93 -17.58
N THR A 244 -16.06 9.81 -18.26
CA THR A 244 -15.38 10.96 -17.64
C THR A 244 -16.39 11.87 -16.95
N ALA A 245 -17.47 12.24 -17.66
CA ALA A 245 -18.56 13.04 -17.09
C ALA A 245 -19.24 12.38 -15.89
N ARG A 246 -19.39 11.04 -15.91
CA ARG A 246 -19.95 10.27 -14.81
C ARG A 246 -19.01 10.27 -13.60
N LEU A 247 -17.72 10.03 -13.81
CA LEU A 247 -16.69 10.05 -12.76
C LEU A 247 -16.65 11.41 -12.08
N VAL A 248 -16.56 12.50 -12.86
CA VAL A 248 -16.54 13.87 -12.35
C VAL A 248 -17.78 14.20 -11.50
N ARG A 249 -18.98 13.81 -11.96
CA ARG A 249 -20.21 14.03 -11.19
C ARG A 249 -20.24 13.29 -9.86
N LYS A 250 -19.66 12.08 -9.80
CA LYS A 250 -19.54 11.32 -8.54
C LYS A 250 -18.56 11.99 -7.58
N VAL A 251 -17.39 12.42 -8.06
CA VAL A 251 -16.39 13.12 -7.24
C VAL A 251 -16.92 14.47 -6.74
N ALA A 252 -17.72 15.18 -7.55
CA ALA A 252 -18.33 16.45 -7.14
C ALA A 252 -19.16 16.34 -5.86
N SER A 253 -19.73 15.16 -5.57
CA SER A 253 -20.47 14.93 -4.32
C SER A 253 -19.60 14.91 -3.06
N SER A 254 -18.27 14.88 -3.22
CA SER A 254 -17.29 14.95 -2.13
C SER A 254 -16.66 16.34 -1.98
N LEU A 255 -17.09 17.33 -2.78
CA LEU A 255 -16.62 18.72 -2.72
C LEU A 255 -17.60 19.61 -1.93
N PRO A 256 -17.13 20.78 -1.44
CA PRO A 256 -18.01 21.82 -0.91
C PRO A 256 -19.11 22.20 -1.91
N VAL A 257 -20.29 22.56 -1.40
CA VAL A 257 -21.53 22.73 -2.17
C VAL A 257 -21.34 23.62 -3.40
N GLU A 258 -20.73 24.79 -3.24
CA GLU A 258 -20.52 25.75 -4.34
C GLU A 258 -19.61 25.19 -5.44
N MET A 259 -18.50 24.53 -5.06
CA MET A 259 -17.59 23.91 -6.02
C MET A 259 -18.26 22.74 -6.74
N ALA A 260 -19.02 21.93 -6.00
CA ALA A 260 -19.77 20.81 -6.52
C ALA A 260 -20.82 21.23 -7.56
N GLU A 261 -21.58 22.29 -7.28
CA GLU A 261 -22.57 22.83 -8.22
C GLU A 261 -21.92 23.34 -9.50
N ASN A 262 -20.84 24.11 -9.38
CA ASN A 262 -20.10 24.62 -10.52
C ASN A 262 -19.53 23.49 -11.39
N LEU A 263 -18.93 22.48 -10.77
CA LEU A 263 -18.36 21.33 -11.48
C LEU A 263 -19.45 20.48 -12.16
N ARG A 264 -20.60 20.27 -11.51
CA ARG A 264 -21.74 19.56 -12.11
C ARG A 264 -22.34 20.31 -13.29
N LYS A 265 -22.39 21.65 -13.27
CA LYS A 265 -22.81 22.47 -14.41
C LYS A 265 -21.87 22.27 -15.59
N SER A 266 -20.56 22.38 -15.38
CA SER A 266 -19.55 22.12 -16.42
C SER A 266 -19.66 20.71 -17.00
N ALA A 267 -19.87 19.69 -16.16
CA ALA A 267 -20.01 18.31 -16.63
C ALA A 267 -21.28 18.09 -17.49
N ARG A 268 -22.34 18.87 -17.28
CA ARG A 268 -23.56 18.80 -18.11
C ARG A 268 -23.39 19.52 -19.44
N SER A 269 -22.71 20.67 -19.45
CA SER A 269 -22.48 21.43 -20.68
C SER A 269 -21.51 20.75 -21.64
N SER A 270 -20.53 20.00 -21.12
CA SER A 270 -19.54 19.29 -21.95
C SER A 270 -20.10 18.06 -22.66
N PHE A 271 -21.23 17.49 -22.21
CA PHE A 271 -21.85 16.30 -22.82
C PHE A 271 -23.38 16.40 -22.73
N PRO A 272 -24.03 17.18 -23.62
CA PRO A 272 -25.48 17.24 -23.68
C PRO A 272 -26.04 15.83 -23.91
N LYS A 273 -27.14 15.48 -23.24
CA LYS A 273 -27.84 14.21 -23.51
C LYS A 273 -28.22 14.20 -24.98
N THR A 274 -27.58 13.35 -25.77
CA THR A 274 -28.14 12.94 -27.06
C THR A 274 -29.48 12.29 -26.77
N GLY A 275 -30.53 12.82 -27.40
CA GLY A 275 -31.90 12.31 -27.31
C GLY A 275 -32.02 10.94 -27.94
#